data_AF-A0A1I6D098-F1
#
_entry.id   AF-A0A1I6D098-F1
#
_cell.length_a   1.000
_cell.length_b   1.000
_cell.length_c   1.000
_cell.angle_alpha   90.00
_cell.angle_beta   90.00
_cell.angle_gamma   90.00
#
_symmetry.space_group_name_H-M   'P 1'
#
loop_
_entity.id
_entity.type
_entity.pdbx_description
1 polymer ?
#
loop_
_entity_poly.entity_id
_entity_poly.type
_entity_poly.pdbx_seq_one_letter_code
_entity_poly.pdbx_strand_id
1 'polypeptide(L)' 'MFEPGTHCIHTSKWEKRKCRVVAYDGDSVVVKMERGGYAGVPKKSLTPLPEAPKQEVK' A
#
# COMPACT_ATOMS: atom_id res chain seq x y z
N MET A 1 -5.39 -10.61 -0.35
CA MET A 1 -5.94 -9.53 0.50
C MET A 1 -4.81 -8.58 0.82
N PHE A 2 -5.08 -7.28 0.92
CA PHE A 2 -4.10 -6.38 1.49
C PHE A 2 -4.25 -6.49 3.01
N GLU A 3 -3.16 -6.53 3.76
CA GLU A 3 -3.16 -6.50 5.22
C GLU A 3 -2.40 -5.27 5.71
N PRO A 4 -2.68 -4.74 6.91
CA PRO A 4 -1.83 -3.71 7.50
C PRO A 4 -0.39 -4.21 7.57
N GLY A 5 0.55 -3.46 6.99
CA GLY A 5 1.93 -3.91 6.82
C GLY A 5 2.31 -4.28 5.39
N THR A 6 1.34 -4.61 4.52
CA THR A 6 1.62 -4.98 3.13
C THR A 6 2.18 -3.79 2.34
N HIS A 7 3.25 -4.03 1.58
CA HIS A 7 3.78 -3.05 0.62
C HIS A 7 3.03 -3.17 -0.71
N CYS A 8 2.64 -2.03 -1.26
CA CYS A 8 1.82 -1.92 -2.46
C CYS A 8 2.31 -0.77 -3.34
N ILE A 9 1.90 -0.77 -4.59
CA ILE A 9 2.03 0.40 -5.46
C ILE A 9 0.67 1.05 -5.57
N HIS A 10 0.58 2.31 -5.12
CA HIS A 10 -0.54 3.16 -5.47
C HIS A 10 -0.31 3.73 -6.86
N THR A 11 -1.22 3.42 -7.79
CA THR A 11 -1.20 3.96 -9.16
C THR A 11 -2.21 5.09 -9.25
N SER A 12 -1.72 6.31 -9.37
CA SER A 12 -2.53 7.48 -9.75
C SER A 12 -2.45 7.70 -11.27
N LYS A 13 -3.32 8.55 -11.81
CA LYS A 13 -3.34 8.91 -13.24
C LYS A 13 -2.00 9.47 -13.75
N TRP A 14 -1.19 10.03 -12.86
CA TRP A 14 0.04 10.75 -13.20
C TRP A 14 1.31 10.07 -12.70
N GLU A 15 1.20 9.18 -11.71
CA GLU A 15 2.37 8.61 -11.04
C GLU A 15 2.06 7.29 -10.33
N LYS A 16 3.04 6.39 -10.32
CA LYS A 16 3.03 5.17 -9.51
C LYS A 16 3.96 5.37 -8.32
N ARG A 17 3.42 5.25 -7.12
CA ARG A 17 4.18 5.42 -5.87
C ARG A 17 4.12 4.17 -5.02
N LYS A 18 5.26 3.80 -4.45
CA LYS A 18 5.32 2.77 -3.42
C LYS A 18 4.69 3.28 -2.13
N CYS A 19 3.92 2.42 -1.50
CA CYS A 19 3.19 2.71 -0.28
C CYS A 19 3.05 1.45 0.58
N ARG A 20 2.69 1.64 1.84
CA ARG A 20 2.44 0.56 2.79
C ARG A 20 1.04 0.73 3.36
N VAL A 21 0.28 -0.35 3.46
CA VAL A 21 -1.05 -0.31 4.08
C VAL A 21 -0.93 -0.16 5.59
N VAL A 22 -1.75 0.71 6.16
CA VAL A 22 -1.77 1.06 7.58
C VAL A 22 -3.11 0.70 8.21
N ALA A 23 -4.22 0.97 7.52
CA ALA A 23 -5.55 0.68 8.03
C ALA A 23 -6.58 0.51 6.90
N TYR A 24 -7.75 -0.01 7.26
CA TYR A 24 -8.93 -0.12 6.40
C TYR A 24 -10.04 0.74 6.98
N ASP A 25 -10.72 1.46 6.10
CA ASP A 25 -11.92 2.24 6.42
C ASP A 25 -12.97 1.95 5.34
N GLY A 26 -13.75 0.88 5.55
CA GLY A 26 -14.72 0.37 4.58
C GLY A 26 -14.06 0.02 3.23
N ASP A 27 -14.47 0.73 2.17
CA ASP A 27 -13.94 0.58 0.81
C ASP A 27 -12.62 1.33 0.56
N SER A 28 -12.20 2.16 1.51
CA SER A 28 -10.95 2.92 1.48
C SER A 28 -9.85 2.20 2.25
N VAL A 29 -8.63 2.32 1.73
CA VAL A 29 -7.42 1.79 2.36
C VAL A 29 -6.53 2.97 2.70
N VAL A 30 -6.15 3.08 3.97
CA VAL A 30 -5.19 4.08 4.42
C VAL A 30 -3.80 3.53 4.18
N VAL A 31 -3.04 4.23 3.34
CA VAL A 31 -1.66 3.88 3.01
C VAL A 31 -0.69 4.97 3.46
N LYS A 32 0.52 4.58 3.85
CA LYS A 32 1.66 5.48 4.04
C LYS A 32 2.51 5.45 2.78
N MET A 33 2.66 6.60 2.13
CA MET A 33 3.52 6.72 0.95
C MET A 33 4.99 6.72 1.36
N GLU A 34 5.88 6.11 0.57
CA GLU A 34 7.31 6.00 0.91
C GLU A 34 8.01 7.38 1.01
N ARG A 35 7.57 8.33 0.19
CA ARG A 35 8.06 9.73 0.17
C ARG A 35 6.99 10.75 0.58
N GLY A 36 6.00 10.34 1.37
CA GLY A 36 4.89 11.20 1.73
C GLY A 36 4.24 10.85 3.06
N GLY A 37 3.10 11.47 3.32
CA GLY A 37 2.27 11.19 4.49
C GLY A 37 1.35 9.99 4.31
N TYR A 38 0.31 9.98 5.13
CA TYR A 38 -0.80 9.04 5.02
C TYR A 38 -1.83 9.54 4.02
N ALA A 39 -2.39 8.64 3.22
CA ALA A 39 -3.45 8.95 2.27
C ALA A 39 -4.49 7.82 2.26
N GLY A 40 -5.76 8.19 2.22
CA GLY A 40 -6.86 7.25 1.95
C GLY A 40 -7.01 7.05 0.45
N VAL A 41 -6.93 5.81 -0.02
CA VAL A 41 -7.05 5.48 -1.44
C VAL A 41 -8.00 4.31 -1.65
N PRO A 42 -8.75 4.28 -2.76
CA PRO A 42 -9.62 3.15 -3.05
C PRO A 42 -8.77 1.90 -3.32
N LYS A 43 -9.24 0.75 -2.82
CA LYS A 43 -8.54 -0.55 -2.96
C LYS A 43 -8.22 -0.90 -4.43
N LYS A 44 -9.04 -0.46 -5.38
CA LYS A 44 -8.86 -0.67 -6.83
C LYS A 44 -7.65 0.06 -7.40
N SER A 45 -7.21 1.15 -6.77
CA SER A 45 -6.02 1.91 -7.19
C SER A 45 -4.72 1.37 -6.58
N LEU A 46 -4.80 0.30 -5.78
CA LEU A 46 -3.65 -0.38 -5.21
C LEU A 46 -3.33 -1.63 -6.01
N THR A 47 -2.06 -1.79 -6.34
CA THR A 47 -1.50 -3.00 -6.91
C THR A 47 -0.62 -3.66 -5.83
N PRO A 48 -0.88 -4.92 -5.45
CA PRO A 48 0.02 -5.62 -4.54
C PRO A 48 1.38 -5.75 -5.20
N LEU A 49 2.44 -5.42 -4.47
CA LEU A 49 3.77 -5.82 -4.90
C LEU A 49 3.85 -7.34 -4.72
N PRO A 50 4.38 -8.10 -5.71
CA PRO A 50 4.75 -9.48 -5.46
C PRO A 50 5.69 -9.45 -4.26
N GLU A 51 5.35 -10.20 -3.22
CA GLU A 51 6.04 -10.19 -1.95
C GLU A 51 7.55 -10.24 -2.20
N ALA A 52 8.27 -9.16 -1.84
CA ALA A 52 9.68 -9.33 -1.54
C ALA A 52 9.71 -10.36 -0.39
N PRO A 53 10.54 -11.41 -0.50
CA PRO A 53 10.56 -12.48 0.49
C PRO A 53 10.66 -11.86 1.88
N LYS A 54 9.72 -12.25 2.74
CA LYS A 54 9.72 -11.90 4.16
C LYS A 54 11.14 -12.07 4.66
N GLN A 55 11.74 -11.01 5.20
CA GLN A 55 12.98 -11.17 5.95
C GLN A 55 12.67 -12.07 7.14
N GLU A 56 12.99 -13.37 7.00
CA GLU A 56 13.21 -14.26 8.11
C GLU A 56 14.35 -13.65 8.94
N VAL A 57 13.98 -13.00 10.04
CA VAL A 57 14.93 -12.67 11.09
C VAL A 57 15.22 -13.98 11.81
N LYS A 58 16.40 -14.54 11.52
CA LYS A 58 17.01 -15.64 12.27
C LYS A 58 17.50 -15.16 13.63
#